data_AF-A0A927V830-F1
#
_entry.id   AF-A0A927V830-F1
#
_cell.length_a   1.000
_cell.length_b   1.000
_cell.length_c   1.000
_cell.angle_alpha   90.00
_cell.angle_beta   90.00
_cell.angle_gamma   90.00
#
_symmetry.space_group_name_H-M   'P 1'
#
loop_
_entity.id
_entity.type
_entity.pdbx_description
1 polymer ?
#
loop_
_entity_poly.entity_id
_entity_poly.type
_entity_poly.pdbx_seq_one_letter_code
_entity_poly.pdbx_strand_id
1 'polypeptide(L)'
;MMETLEYDDIHMDEIVKRYKEAVTQIDDIIAHMNNMLSSILTLYQGQAENEIVPETFSKIIEHLELLKLCYFNTGLFVTDTKYTLAYLDSVQTAVLNYFSPKED
;
A
#
# COMPACT_ATOMS: atom_id res chain seq x y z
N MET A 1 31.78 6.91 7.58
CA MET A 1 31.31 5.53 7.33
C MET A 1 30.05 5.64 6.51
N MET A 2 30.07 5.08 5.30
CA MET A 2 28.88 4.98 4.46
C MET A 2 28.17 3.72 4.95
N GLU A 3 27.02 3.85 5.61
CA GLU A 3 26.19 2.69 5.95
C GLU A 3 25.84 2.00 4.64
N THR A 4 26.37 0.79 4.44
CA THR A 4 25.82 -0.12 3.45
C THR A 4 24.39 -0.37 3.88
N LEU A 5 23.43 0.20 3.14
CA LEU A 5 22.03 -0.20 3.22
C LEU A 5 21.98 -1.68 2.85
N GLU A 6 22.07 -2.56 3.85
CA GLU A 6 21.81 -3.98 3.66
C GLU A 6 20.33 -4.13 3.31
N TYR A 7 20.10 -4.65 2.12
CA TYR A 7 18.77 -4.95 1.63
C TYR A 7 18.24 -6.19 2.37
N ASP A 8 17.19 -6.02 3.19
CA ASP A 8 16.54 -7.10 3.93
C ASP A 8 15.22 -7.51 3.28
N ASP A 9 15.24 -8.69 2.66
CA ASP A 9 14.11 -9.27 1.92
C ASP A 9 12.88 -9.53 2.80
N ILE A 10 13.10 -9.94 4.05
CA ILE A 10 12.05 -10.24 5.03
C ILE A 10 11.38 -8.94 5.46
N HIS A 11 12.19 -7.92 5.75
CA HIS A 11 11.66 -6.60 6.11
C HIS A 11 10.79 -6.01 5.00
N MET A 12 11.18 -6.14 3.74
CA MET A 12 10.39 -5.65 2.61
C MET A 12 9.03 -6.36 2.49
N ASP A 13 8.97 -7.68 2.75
CA ASP A 13 7.71 -8.41 2.78
C ASP A 13 6.78 -7.92 3.90
N GLU A 14 7.34 -7.62 5.08
CA GLU A 14 6.58 -7.04 6.19
C GLU A 14 6.01 -5.67 5.81
N ILE A 15 6.80 -4.83 5.13
CA ILE A 15 6.33 -3.53 4.65
C ILE A 15 5.19 -3.67 3.62
N VAL A 16 5.33 -4.58 2.63
CA VAL A 16 4.28 -4.86 1.65
C VAL A 16 3.01 -5.39 2.33
N LYS A 17 3.15 -6.25 3.34
CA LYS A 17 2.02 -6.74 4.13
C LYS A 17 1.28 -5.58 4.81
N ARG A 18 2.00 -4.65 5.44
CA ARG A 18 1.41 -3.48 6.10
C ARG A 18 0.66 -2.57 5.12
N TYR A 19 1.15 -2.41 3.89
CA TYR A 19 0.41 -1.67 2.86
C TYR A 19 -0.90 -2.37 2.47
N LYS A 20 -0.90 -3.70 2.34
CA LYS A 20 -2.13 -4.47 2.06
C LYS A 20 -3.14 -4.37 3.21
N GLU A 21 -2.65 -4.40 4.45
CA GLU A 21 -3.48 -4.19 5.65
C GLU A 21 -4.08 -2.78 5.67
N ALA A 22 -3.29 -1.75 5.34
CA ALA A 22 -3.78 -0.37 5.26
C ALA A 22 -4.86 -0.21 4.18
N VAL A 23 -4.69 -0.82 3.01
CA VAL A 23 -5.71 -0.85 1.94
C VAL A 23 -7.03 -1.44 2.47
N THR A 24 -6.95 -2.58 3.17
CA THR A 24 -8.14 -3.25 3.75
C THR A 24 -8.81 -2.39 4.81
N GLN A 25 -8.04 -1.78 5.70
CA GLN A 25 -8.58 -0.87 6.74
C GLN A 25 -9.29 0.34 6.12
N ILE A 26 -8.78 0.87 5.02
CA ILE A 26 -9.43 1.98 4.31
C ILE A 26 -10.77 1.53 3.70
N ASP A 27 -10.84 0.34 3.11
CA ASP A 27 -12.10 -0.22 2.60
C ASP A 27 -13.14 -0.37 3.74
N ASP A 28 -12.71 -0.85 4.92
CA ASP A 28 -13.58 -0.94 6.10
C ASP A 28 -14.10 0.43 6.57
N ILE A 29 -13.24 1.46 6.56
CA ILE A 29 -13.63 2.84 6.90
C ILE A 29 -14.64 3.38 5.89
N ILE A 30 -14.42 3.16 4.59
CA ILE A 30 -15.36 3.59 3.53
C ILE A 30 -16.71 2.90 3.73
N ALA A 31 -16.73 1.60 4.01
CA ALA A 31 -17.97 0.87 4.30
C ALA A 31 -18.69 1.44 5.53
N HIS A 32 -17.96 1.74 6.60
CA HIS A 32 -18.51 2.36 7.80
C HIS A 32 -19.11 3.75 7.51
N MET A 33 -18.41 4.57 6.72
CA MET A 33 -18.88 5.90 6.30
C MET A 33 -20.20 5.81 5.51
N ASN A 34 -20.30 4.88 4.56
CA ASN A 34 -21.52 4.67 3.78
C ASN A 34 -22.69 4.22 4.65
N ASN A 35 -22.45 3.32 5.62
CA ASN A 35 -23.48 2.88 6.56
C ASN A 35 -23.96 4.04 7.47
N MET A 36 -23.04 4.89 7.90
CA MET A 36 -23.35 6.07 8.71
C MET A 36 -24.19 7.07 7.90
N LEU A 37 -23.84 7.35 6.64
CA LEU A 37 -24.63 8.20 5.75
C LEU A 37 -26.05 7.64 5.56
N SER A 38 -26.18 6.34 5.27
CA SER A 38 -27.48 5.68 5.10
C SER A 38 -28.35 5.80 6.36
N SER A 39 -27.75 5.63 7.54
CA SER A 39 -28.44 5.78 8.82
C SER A 39 -28.93 7.21 9.04
N ILE A 40 -28.09 8.21 8.75
CA ILE A 40 -28.45 9.63 8.87
C ILE A 40 -29.61 9.98 7.92
N LEU A 41 -29.51 9.59 6.65
CA LEU A 41 -30.56 9.87 5.65
C LEU A 41 -31.90 9.21 6.02
N THR A 42 -31.85 8.02 6.64
CA THR A 42 -33.06 7.32 7.11
C THR A 42 -33.69 8.01 8.31
N LEU A 43 -32.89 8.46 9.29
CA LEU A 43 -33.37 9.03 10.54
C LEU A 43 -33.83 10.49 10.44
N TYR A 44 -33.27 11.25 9.50
CA TYR A 44 -33.48 12.70 9.39
C TYR A 44 -34.22 13.10 8.10
N GLN A 45 -35.18 12.29 7.66
CA GLN A 45 -36.06 12.61 6.52
C GLN A 45 -36.67 14.02 6.71
N GLY A 46 -36.28 14.97 5.84
CA GLY A 46 -36.72 16.38 5.86
C GLY A 46 -35.70 17.43 6.34
N GLN A 47 -34.63 17.06 7.06
CA GLN A 47 -33.51 17.97 7.41
C GLN A 47 -32.14 17.48 6.90
N ALA A 48 -31.94 16.18 6.71
CA ALA A 48 -30.71 15.60 6.14
C ALA A 48 -30.72 15.51 4.60
N GLU A 49 -31.79 15.94 3.95
CA GLU A 49 -31.81 16.24 2.50
C GLU A 49 -31.01 17.51 2.15
N ASN A 50 -30.44 18.17 3.16
CA ASN A 50 -29.49 19.25 2.95
C ASN A 50 -28.25 18.67 2.23
N GLU A 51 -28.07 19.01 0.95
CA GLU A 51 -27.05 18.47 0.03
C GLU A 51 -25.63 18.44 0.64
N ILE A 52 -25.37 19.32 1.60
CA ILE A 52 -24.12 19.44 2.36
C ILE A 52 -23.70 18.12 3.03
N VAL A 53 -24.63 17.34 3.60
CA VAL A 53 -24.26 16.12 4.34
C VAL A 53 -23.79 15.02 3.38
N PRO A 54 -24.58 14.59 2.38
CA PRO A 54 -24.10 13.66 1.36
C PRO A 54 -22.83 14.13 0.65
N GLU A 55 -22.74 15.43 0.31
CA GLU A 55 -21.57 16.00 -0.36
C GLU A 55 -20.31 15.88 0.50
N THR A 56 -20.41 16.18 1.81
CA THR A 56 -19.28 16.08 2.74
C THR A 56 -18.78 14.63 2.85
N PHE A 57 -19.70 13.66 2.96
CA PHE A 57 -19.33 12.25 2.98
C PHE A 57 -18.67 11.81 1.68
N SER A 58 -19.21 12.23 0.53
CA SER A 58 -18.64 11.93 -0.78
C SER A 58 -17.20 12.43 -0.91
N LYS A 59 -16.91 13.66 -0.47
CA LYS A 59 -15.55 14.22 -0.51
C LYS A 59 -14.59 13.45 0.40
N ILE A 60 -15.03 13.06 1.60
CA ILE A 60 -14.20 12.26 2.50
C ILE A 60 -13.89 10.89 1.88
N ILE A 61 -14.89 10.23 1.28
CA ILE A 61 -14.69 8.96 0.59
C ILE A 61 -13.70 9.10 -0.56
N GLU A 62 -13.81 10.16 -1.37
CA GLU A 62 -12.85 10.43 -2.46
C GLU A 62 -11.41 10.53 -1.93
N HIS A 63 -11.18 11.23 -0.81
CA HIS A 63 -9.86 11.30 -0.17
C HIS A 63 -9.37 9.94 0.33
N LEU A 64 -10.25 9.11 0.88
CA LEU A 64 -9.92 7.75 1.32
C LEU A 64 -9.54 6.86 0.14
N GLU A 65 -10.26 6.95 -0.98
CA GLU A 65 -9.95 6.21 -2.20
C GLU A 65 -8.58 6.60 -2.79
N LEU A 66 -8.25 7.90 -2.77
CA LEU A 66 -6.91 8.38 -3.15
C LEU A 66 -5.82 7.80 -2.23
N LEU A 67 -6.05 7.79 -0.91
CA LEU A 67 -5.09 7.23 0.04
C LEU A 67 -4.89 5.72 -0.17
N LYS A 68 -5.98 4.99 -0.43
CA LYS A 68 -5.95 3.55 -0.76
C LYS A 68 -5.09 3.30 -1.98
N LEU A 69 -5.27 4.10 -3.04
CA LEU A 69 -4.49 4.00 -4.27
C LEU A 69 -2.99 4.25 -4.00
N CYS A 70 -2.65 5.23 -3.17
CA CYS A 70 -1.26 5.50 -2.79
C CYS A 70 -0.62 4.28 -2.10
N TYR A 71 -1.29 3.67 -1.13
CA TYR A 71 -0.77 2.49 -0.44
C TYR A 71 -0.63 1.29 -1.35
N PHE A 72 -1.64 1.06 -2.20
CA PHE A 72 -1.60 -0.02 -3.20
C PHE A 72 -0.40 0.12 -4.14
N ASN A 73 -0.24 1.29 -4.77
CA ASN A 73 0.85 1.55 -5.71
C ASN A 73 2.22 1.50 -5.03
N THR A 74 2.33 2.01 -3.80
CA THR A 74 3.58 1.94 -3.04
C THR A 74 3.96 0.48 -2.73
N GLY A 75 2.99 -0.36 -2.38
CA GLY A 75 3.22 -1.79 -2.19
C GLY A 75 3.72 -2.51 -3.45
N LEU A 76 3.20 -2.16 -4.63
CA LEU A 76 3.71 -2.67 -5.91
C LEU A 76 5.15 -2.21 -6.16
N PHE A 77 5.44 -0.92 -5.98
CA PHE A 77 6.78 -0.38 -6.19
C PHE A 77 7.84 -1.04 -5.27
N VAL A 78 7.51 -1.27 -3.99
CA VAL A 78 8.41 -1.98 -3.06
C VAL A 78 8.61 -3.43 -3.50
N THR A 79 7.55 -4.11 -3.94
CA THR A 79 7.63 -5.47 -4.47
C THR A 79 8.53 -5.55 -5.70
N ASP A 80 8.38 -4.64 -6.65
CA ASP A 80 9.19 -4.61 -7.88
C ASP A 80 10.66 -4.29 -7.58
N THR A 81 10.90 -3.34 -6.68
CA THR A 81 12.26 -2.98 -6.25
C THR A 81 12.93 -4.17 -5.57
N LYS A 82 12.18 -4.89 -4.72
CA LYS A 82 12.63 -6.13 -4.07
C LYS A 82 13.12 -7.16 -5.08
N TYR A 83 12.28 -7.53 -6.03
CA TYR A 83 12.66 -8.53 -7.04
C TYR A 83 13.81 -8.08 -7.93
N THR A 84 13.89 -6.78 -8.24
CA THR A 84 14.99 -6.23 -9.03
C THR A 84 16.32 -6.37 -8.30
N LEU A 85 16.37 -6.03 -7.01
CA LEU A 85 17.59 -6.13 -6.20
C LEU A 85 18.01 -7.59 -5.99
N ALA A 86 17.06 -8.48 -5.70
CA ALA A 86 17.33 -9.92 -5.59
C ALA A 86 17.90 -10.50 -6.90
N TYR A 87 17.39 -10.09 -8.05
CA TYR A 87 17.92 -10.48 -9.35
C TYR A 87 19.36 -9.98 -9.55
N LEU A 88 19.63 -8.71 -9.29
CA LEU A 88 20.97 -8.13 -9.45
C LEU A 88 22.01 -8.84 -8.57
N ASP A 89 21.67 -9.16 -7.33
CA ASP A 89 22.53 -9.91 -6.41
C ASP A 89 22.82 -11.34 -6.92
N SER A 90 21.79 -12.01 -7.46
CA SER A 90 21.94 -13.35 -8.06
C SER A 90 22.88 -13.34 -9.28
N VAL A 91 22.81 -12.29 -10.11
CA VAL A 91 23.68 -12.11 -11.28
C VAL A 91 25.11 -11.82 -10.83
N GLN A 92 25.30 -10.91 -9.87
CA GLN A 92 26.62 -10.59 -9.33
C GLN A 92 27.30 -11.83 -8.74
N THR A 93 26.56 -12.63 -7.95
CA THR A 93 27.06 -13.89 -7.39
C THR A 93 27.43 -14.90 -8.47
N ALA A 94 26.59 -15.06 -9.50
CA ALA A 94 26.89 -15.96 -10.62
C ALA A 94 28.14 -15.54 -11.41
N VAL A 95 28.32 -14.24 -11.64
CA VAL A 95 29.50 -13.68 -12.31
C VAL A 95 30.75 -13.95 -11.46
N LEU A 96 30.71 -13.68 -10.15
CA LEU A 96 31.82 -13.97 -9.26
C LEU A 96 32.22 -15.45 -9.30
N ASN A 97 31.25 -16.37 -9.22
CA ASN A 97 31.51 -17.81 -9.28
C ASN A 97 32.06 -18.28 -10.64
N TYR A 98 31.70 -17.62 -11.74
CA TYR A 98 32.18 -17.98 -13.09
C TYR A 98 33.63 -17.52 -13.33
N PHE A 99 34.02 -16.36 -12.78
CA PHE A 99 35.35 -15.80 -12.93
C PHE A 99 36.29 -16.10 -11.75
N SER A 100 35.83 -16.76 -10.69
CA SER A 100 36.70 -17.30 -9.65
C SER A 100 37.65 -18.35 -10.25
N PRO A 101 38.97 -18.24 -10.02
CA PRO A 101 39.92 -19.24 -10.49
C PRO A 101 39.54 -20.59 -9.88
N LYS A 102 39.39 -21.60 -10.73
CA LYS A 102 39.28 -22.98 -10.26
C LYS A 102 40.66 -23.37 -9.75
N GLU A 103 40.77 -23.72 -8.46
CA GLU A 103 41.99 -24.33 -7.94
C GLU A 103 42.20 -25.67 -8.66
N ASP A 104 43.28 -25.76 -9.43
CA ASP A 104 43.79 -26.99 -10.05
C ASP A 104 44.47 -27.91 -9.00
#